data_AF-A0A436CQ73-F1
#
_entry.id   AF-A0A436CQ73-F1
#
_cell.length_a   1.000
_cell.length_b   1.000
_cell.length_c   1.000
_cell.angle_alpha   90.00
_cell.angle_beta   90.00
_cell.angle_gamma   90.00
#
_symmetry.space_group_name_H-M   'P 1'
#
loop_
_entity.id
_entity.type
_entity.pdbx_description
1 polymer ?
#
loop_
_entity_poly.entity_id
_entity_poly.type
_entity_poly.pdbx_seq_one_letter_code
_entity_poly.pdbx_strand_id
1 'polypeptide(L)'
;MRKRTIFFGIIVVAAAGIWLNNTSLLSSRPAGKPEVLAHRGLAQDYAREGMTGETCTASRMLPPRHAYLENTIPSMEAAFALDADALELDVHPTTDGNFAVFHD
;
A
#
# COMPACT_ATOMS: atom_id res chain seq x y z
N MET A 1 6.37 -21.66 45.81
CA MET A 1 5.56 -20.48 45.42
C MET A 1 6.41 -19.30 44.95
N ARG A 2 7.38 -18.81 45.75
CA ARG A 2 8.28 -17.69 45.41
C ARG A 2 8.97 -17.76 44.02
N LYS A 3 9.50 -18.92 43.61
CA LYS A 3 10.15 -19.09 42.28
C LYS A 3 9.17 -18.93 41.10
N ARG A 4 7.92 -19.38 41.25
CA ARG A 4 6.87 -19.22 40.23
C ARG A 4 6.48 -17.74 40.10
N THR A 5 6.32 -17.05 41.21
CA THR A 5 6.02 -15.61 41.24
C THR A 5 7.11 -14.78 40.54
N ILE A 6 8.39 -15.09 40.79
CA ILE A 6 9.52 -14.42 40.12
C ILE A 6 9.50 -14.69 38.60
N PHE A 7 9.30 -15.94 38.19
CA PHE A 7 9.23 -16.31 36.78
C PHE A 7 8.12 -15.57 36.03
N PHE A 8 6.90 -15.54 36.57
CA PHE A 8 5.80 -14.79 35.98
C PHE A 8 6.05 -13.27 35.99
N GLY A 9 6.69 -12.75 37.04
CA GLY A 9 7.11 -11.34 37.10
C GLY A 9 8.06 -10.96 35.95
N ILE A 10 9.05 -11.81 35.66
CA ILE A 10 9.98 -11.61 34.54
C ILE A 10 9.23 -11.59 33.20
N ILE A 11 8.29 -12.52 32.99
CA ILE A 11 7.49 -12.56 31.76
C ILE A 11 6.69 -11.28 31.58
N VAL A 12 6.03 -10.80 32.65
CA VAL A 12 5.24 -9.56 32.60
C VAL A 12 6.12 -8.36 32.26
N VAL A 13 7.29 -8.24 32.88
CA VAL A 13 8.23 -7.15 32.60
C VAL A 13 8.75 -7.22 31.17
N ALA A 14 9.11 -8.41 30.68
CA ALA A 14 9.58 -8.59 29.31
C ALA A 14 8.48 -8.26 28.29
N ALA A 15 7.25 -8.73 28.51
CA ALA A 15 6.11 -8.43 27.66
C ALA A 15 5.80 -6.92 27.63
N ALA A 16 5.84 -6.26 28.80
CA ALA A 16 5.65 -4.81 28.90
C ALA A 16 6.75 -4.04 28.16
N GLY A 17 8.02 -4.47 28.28
CA GLY A 17 9.14 -3.86 27.57
C GLY A 17 9.03 -4.01 26.05
N ILE A 18 8.66 -5.20 25.56
CA ILE A 18 8.40 -5.44 24.13
C ILE A 18 7.24 -4.58 23.66
N TRP A 19 6.15 -4.52 24.43
CA TRP A 19 4.99 -3.70 24.09
C TRP A 19 5.34 -2.21 24.04
N LEU A 20 6.06 -1.69 25.03
CA LEU A 20 6.50 -0.28 25.04
C LEU A 20 7.38 0.07 23.85
N ASN A 21 8.23 -0.86 23.39
CA ASN A 21 9.11 -0.65 22.25
C ASN A 21 8.44 -0.88 20.88
N ASN A 22 7.20 -1.39 20.86
CA ASN A 22 6.49 -1.71 19.61
C ASN A 22 5.12 -1.02 19.50
N THR A 23 4.68 -0.33 20.55
CA THR A 23 3.39 0.36 20.56
C THR A 23 3.45 1.65 19.73
N SER A 24 2.45 1.86 18.89
CA SER A 24 2.28 3.12 18.16
C SER A 24 1.75 4.26 19.03
N LEU A 25 1.47 4.01 20.32
CA LEU A 25 1.04 5.05 21.27
C LEU A 25 2.13 6.08 21.57
N LEU A 26 3.40 5.71 21.39
CA LEU A 26 4.56 6.58 21.62
C LEU A 26 5.12 7.17 20.31
N SER A 27 4.51 6.88 19.15
CA SER A 27 5.00 7.41 17.89
C SER A 27 4.54 8.86 17.68
N SER A 28 5.45 9.71 17.21
CA SER A 28 5.12 11.06 16.75
C SER A 28 4.43 10.97 15.39
N ARG A 29 3.12 10.72 15.38
CA ARG A 29 2.34 10.76 14.14
C ARG A 29 2.38 12.19 13.59
N PRO A 30 2.69 12.38 12.30
CA PRO A 30 2.56 13.68 11.67
C PRO A 30 1.15 14.24 11.90
N ALA A 31 1.06 15.54 12.15
CA ALA A 31 -0.24 16.20 12.19
C ALA A 31 -0.90 16.12 10.81
N GLY A 32 -2.20 15.85 10.75
CA GLY A 32 -2.93 15.72 9.49
C GLY A 32 -4.12 14.77 9.59
N LYS A 33 -4.80 14.61 8.45
CA LYS A 33 -5.85 13.61 8.25
C LYS A 33 -5.32 12.53 7.29
N PRO A 34 -5.83 11.30 7.32
CA PRO A 34 -5.55 10.32 6.28
C PRO A 34 -5.94 10.88 4.90
N GLU A 35 -5.10 10.63 3.90
CA GLU A 35 -5.31 11.02 2.50
C GLU A 35 -5.38 9.77 1.62
N VAL A 36 -6.21 9.82 0.58
CA VAL A 36 -6.35 8.75 -0.41
C VAL A 36 -5.41 9.02 -1.59
N LEU A 37 -4.37 8.20 -1.71
CA LEU A 37 -3.49 8.18 -2.86
C LEU A 37 -4.00 7.15 -3.89
N ALA A 38 -4.40 7.61 -5.06
CA ALA A 38 -4.72 6.76 -6.19
C ALA A 38 -3.45 6.28 -6.88
N HIS A 39 -3.01 5.07 -6.56
CA HIS A 39 -1.85 4.42 -7.16
C HIS A 39 -2.09 4.13 -8.64
N ARG A 40 -1.39 4.86 -9.53
CA ARG A 40 -1.53 4.85 -11.00
C ARG A 40 -2.92 5.19 -11.53
N GLY A 41 -3.76 5.82 -10.71
CA GLY A 41 -5.18 6.04 -11.01
C GLY A 41 -6.06 4.81 -10.73
N LEU A 42 -7.08 4.60 -11.56
CA LEU A 42 -7.88 3.37 -11.61
C LEU A 42 -7.24 2.33 -12.53
N ALA A 43 -7.27 1.07 -12.11
CA ALA A 43 -6.71 -0.06 -12.84
C ALA A 43 -7.71 -1.22 -12.91
N GLN A 44 -7.46 -2.18 -13.81
CA GLN A 44 -8.25 -3.41 -13.87
C GLN A 44 -7.90 -4.31 -12.68
N ASP A 45 -8.92 -4.95 -12.11
CA ASP A 45 -8.70 -5.91 -11.02
C ASP A 45 -8.19 -7.27 -11.53
N TYR A 46 -7.47 -7.97 -10.67
CA TYR A 46 -7.00 -9.33 -10.88
C TYR A 46 -7.06 -10.14 -9.58
N ALA A 47 -7.09 -11.46 -9.71
CA ALA A 47 -7.09 -12.39 -8.56
C ALA A 47 -5.74 -12.36 -7.83
N ARG A 48 -5.77 -12.14 -6.50
CA ARG A 48 -4.57 -11.94 -5.66
C ARG A 48 -4.10 -13.19 -4.91
N GLU A 49 -4.90 -14.25 -4.94
CA GLU A 49 -4.65 -15.48 -4.21
C GLU A 49 -3.38 -16.17 -4.70
N GLY A 50 -2.43 -16.43 -3.78
CA GLY A 50 -1.21 -17.16 -4.08
C GLY A 50 -0.25 -16.45 -5.04
N MET A 51 -0.33 -15.12 -5.16
CA MET A 51 0.61 -14.35 -5.96
C MET A 51 2.04 -14.39 -5.41
N THR A 52 2.99 -14.39 -6.33
CA THR A 52 4.43 -14.24 -6.08
C THR A 52 4.97 -13.09 -6.95
N GLY A 53 6.23 -12.71 -6.76
CA GLY A 53 6.89 -11.70 -7.61
C GLY A 53 6.98 -12.07 -9.09
N GLU A 54 6.83 -13.36 -9.43
CA GLU A 54 6.90 -13.87 -10.81
C GLU A 54 5.51 -14.01 -11.48
N THR A 55 4.44 -13.64 -10.77
CA THR A 55 3.08 -13.86 -11.25
C THR A 55 2.68 -12.80 -12.27
N CYS A 56 2.40 -13.22 -13.51
CA CYS A 56 1.81 -12.35 -14.54
C CYS A 56 0.36 -11.98 -14.18
N THR A 57 0.15 -10.76 -13.68
CA THR A 57 -1.17 -10.24 -13.26
C THR A 57 -2.16 -10.13 -14.42
N ALA A 58 -1.69 -9.82 -15.63
CA ALA A 58 -2.52 -9.75 -16.82
C ALA A 58 -3.25 -11.07 -17.13
N SER A 59 -2.62 -12.22 -16.84
CA SER A 59 -3.24 -13.54 -17.04
C SER A 59 -4.33 -13.89 -16.01
N ARG A 60 -4.48 -13.06 -14.97
CA ARG A 60 -5.42 -13.26 -13.85
C ARG A 60 -6.45 -12.13 -13.74
N MET A 61 -6.59 -11.33 -14.79
CA MET A 61 -7.58 -10.26 -14.82
C MET A 61 -8.99 -10.79 -14.54
N LEU A 62 -9.72 -10.10 -13.68
CA LEU A 62 -11.14 -10.32 -13.47
C LEU A 62 -11.93 -9.67 -14.62
N PRO A 63 -13.22 -10.02 -14.81
CA PRO A 63 -14.06 -9.34 -15.78
C PRO A 63 -14.03 -7.81 -15.58
N PRO A 64 -13.72 -7.01 -16.62
CA PRO A 64 -13.61 -5.56 -16.50
C PRO A 64 -14.90 -4.92 -15.96
N ARG A 65 -14.76 -4.06 -14.94
CA ARG A 65 -15.89 -3.29 -14.36
C ARG A 65 -15.97 -1.86 -14.91
N HIS A 66 -14.91 -1.39 -15.56
CA HIS A 66 -14.79 -0.07 -16.16
C HIS A 66 -13.75 -0.08 -17.29
N ALA A 67 -13.70 1.00 -18.06
CA ALA A 67 -12.74 1.16 -19.17
C ALA A 67 -11.40 1.79 -18.76
N TYR A 68 -11.25 2.26 -17.51
CA TYR A 68 -10.02 2.92 -17.06
C TYR A 68 -8.83 1.95 -17.01
N LEU A 69 -7.68 2.44 -17.46
CA LEU A 69 -6.39 1.75 -17.43
C LEU A 69 -5.42 2.56 -16.58
N GLU A 70 -4.52 1.89 -15.87
CA GLU A 70 -3.50 2.55 -15.06
C GLU A 70 -2.63 3.49 -15.91
N ASN A 71 -2.08 4.54 -15.30
CA ASN A 71 -1.14 5.46 -15.95
C ASN A 71 -1.73 6.17 -17.20
N THR A 72 -3.06 6.29 -17.31
CA THR A 72 -3.74 7.02 -18.39
C THR A 72 -4.51 8.24 -17.89
N ILE A 73 -4.57 9.31 -18.69
CA ILE A 73 -5.29 10.55 -18.34
C ILE A 73 -6.75 10.29 -17.93
N PRO A 74 -7.57 9.50 -18.67
CA PRO A 74 -8.96 9.26 -18.27
C PRO A 74 -9.07 8.57 -16.90
N SER A 75 -8.11 7.71 -16.56
CA SER A 75 -8.06 7.02 -15.27
C SER A 75 -7.69 7.97 -14.13
N MET A 76 -6.76 8.89 -14.37
CA MET A 76 -6.37 9.93 -13.41
C MET A 76 -7.52 10.89 -13.12
N GLU A 77 -8.22 11.34 -14.17
CA GLU A 77 -9.41 12.19 -14.05
C GLU A 77 -10.50 11.47 -13.24
N ALA A 78 -10.73 10.18 -13.50
CA ALA A 78 -11.69 9.38 -12.75
C ALA A 78 -11.30 9.22 -11.27
N ALA A 79 -10.01 9.11 -10.96
CA ALA A 79 -9.53 9.02 -9.59
C ALA A 79 -9.86 10.29 -8.79
N PHE A 80 -9.58 11.47 -9.35
CA PHE A 80 -9.93 12.74 -8.72
C PHE A 80 -11.45 12.95 -8.65
N ALA A 81 -12.21 12.49 -9.65
CA ALA A 81 -13.67 12.50 -9.61
C ALA A 81 -14.27 11.60 -8.51
N LEU A 82 -13.49 10.66 -7.96
CA LEU A 82 -13.82 9.80 -6.83
C LEU A 82 -13.16 10.26 -5.51
N ASP A 83 -12.79 11.54 -5.43
CA ASP A 83 -12.23 12.19 -4.23
C ASP A 83 -10.85 11.67 -3.79
N ALA A 84 -10.02 11.18 -4.72
CA ALA A 84 -8.60 10.96 -4.42
C ALA A 84 -7.91 12.29 -4.04
N ASP A 85 -7.22 12.33 -2.90
CA ASP A 85 -6.45 13.50 -2.45
C ASP A 85 -5.15 13.67 -3.26
N ALA A 86 -4.59 12.55 -3.73
CA ALA A 86 -3.37 12.52 -4.51
C ALA A 86 -3.41 11.39 -5.55
N LEU A 87 -2.55 11.52 -6.56
CA LEU A 87 -2.34 10.51 -7.60
C LEU A 87 -0.85 10.17 -7.65
N GLU A 88 -0.54 8.89 -7.69
CA GLU A 88 0.79 8.39 -8.03
C GLU A 88 0.80 7.91 -9.49
N LEU A 89 1.95 8.05 -10.17
CA LEU A 89 2.14 7.63 -11.55
C LEU A 89 3.61 7.27 -11.78
N ASP A 90 3.84 6.35 -12.72
CA ASP A 90 5.17 5.84 -13.04
C ASP A 90 5.75 6.54 -14.27
N VAL A 91 6.92 7.17 -14.14
CA VAL A 91 7.59 7.87 -15.25
C VAL A 91 8.82 7.12 -15.71
N HIS A 92 8.95 6.88 -17.02
CA HIS A 92 10.11 6.27 -17.65
C HIS A 92 10.66 7.09 -18.82
N PRO A 93 11.98 7.05 -19.08
CA PRO A 93 12.56 7.67 -20.27
C PRO A 93 12.30 6.85 -21.54
N THR A 94 12.12 7.54 -22.67
CA THR A 94 12.03 6.92 -24.00
C THR A 94 13.38 6.97 -24.72
N THR A 95 13.53 6.18 -25.80
CA THR A 95 14.78 6.10 -26.58
C THR A 95 15.10 7.39 -27.36
N ASP A 96 14.11 8.24 -27.59
CA ASP A 96 14.24 9.55 -28.22
C ASP A 96 14.36 10.70 -27.22
N GLY A 97 14.54 10.41 -25.92
CA GLY A 97 14.84 11.40 -24.89
C GLY A 97 13.63 12.11 -24.27
N ASN A 98 12.42 11.59 -24.49
CA ASN A 98 11.19 12.05 -23.85
C ASN A 98 10.88 11.24 -22.58
N PHE A 99 9.78 11.58 -21.90
CA PHE A 99 9.22 10.80 -20.80
C PHE A 99 7.88 10.20 -21.19
N ALA A 100 7.65 8.96 -20.77
CA ALA A 100 6.38 8.25 -20.87
C ALA A 100 5.87 7.93 -19.47
N VAL A 101 4.54 7.85 -19.34
CA VAL A 101 3.87 7.41 -18.11
C VAL A 101 3.41 5.98 -18.30
N PHE A 102 4.10 5.02 -17.67
CA PHE A 102 3.94 3.58 -17.87
C PHE A 102 4.65 2.82 -16.75
N HIS A 103 4.15 1.69 -16.26
CA HIS A 103 4.76 1.04 -15.08
C HIS A 103 5.95 0.12 -15.40
N ASP A 104 5.72 -0.91 -16.22
CA ASP A 104 6.69 -1.99 -16.52
C ASP A 104 7.78 -1.53 -17.49
#